data_AF-A0A9P8F9G5-F1
#
_entry.id   AF-A0A9P8F9G5-F1
#
_cell.length_a   1.000
_cell.length_b   1.000
_cell.length_c   1.000
_cell.angle_alpha   90.00
_cell.angle_beta   90.00
_cell.angle_gamma   90.00
#
_symmetry.space_group_name_H-M   'P 1'
#
loop_
_entity.id
_entity.type
_entity.pdbx_description
1 polymer ?
#
loop_
_entity_poly.entity_id
_entity_poly.type
_entity_poly.pdbx_seq_one_letter_code
_entity_poly.pdbx_strand_id
1 'polypeptide(L)'
;MLLDSGADVNAQGGEYGNALQAASAGGHEKMVQMLLDRGADANAQGGDYGNALQAASGEGHRKIVQMLLDRGARPTAKVLFSVLSRKLSTTVRLLVPYLSEDAVLERDADHGKSPLHWAAELGYTSLTNRCLGLGADVDATDNYGETALHYAAENRHLDIIQILIQENVNRTIVDSMDEQRSTVREGLVQAVAEGLIKTSSHICSNELVQSNLNQAISFYFLPKLGVYFAKDCKNGVSRMIVGQDREIQRSSSLFAQIVLEEE
;
A
#
# COMPACT_ATOMS: atom_id res chain seq x y z
N MET A 1 -21.20 23.24 -34.41
CA MET A 1 -20.44 22.92 -33.17
C MET A 1 -19.86 24.23 -32.67
N LEU A 2 -19.84 24.53 -31.35
CA LEU A 2 -19.31 25.81 -30.85
C LEU A 2 -17.81 26.00 -31.19
N LEU A 3 -17.04 24.90 -31.18
CA LEU A 3 -15.62 24.93 -31.56
C LEU A 3 -15.41 25.33 -33.03
N ASP A 4 -16.33 24.97 -33.94
CA ASP A 4 -16.26 25.38 -35.35
C ASP A 4 -16.63 26.86 -35.53
N SER A 5 -17.29 27.46 -34.53
CA SER A 5 -17.60 28.89 -34.47
C SER A 5 -16.52 29.72 -33.77
N GLY A 6 -15.34 29.14 -33.49
CA GLY A 6 -14.21 29.85 -32.89
C GLY A 6 -14.26 29.96 -31.37
N ALA A 7 -15.09 29.15 -30.70
CA ALA A 7 -15.04 29.07 -29.23
C ALA A 7 -13.65 28.57 -28.78
N ASP A 8 -13.07 29.26 -27.79
CA ASP A 8 -11.81 28.84 -27.19
C ASP A 8 -11.98 27.51 -26.45
N VAL A 9 -11.29 26.48 -26.92
CA VAL A 9 -11.34 25.12 -26.36
C VAL A 9 -10.80 25.06 -24.93
N ASN A 10 -9.94 26.01 -24.56
CA ASN A 10 -9.32 26.12 -23.24
C ASN A 10 -9.96 27.18 -22.35
N ALA A 11 -11.12 27.72 -22.75
CA ALA A 11 -11.84 28.71 -21.96
C ALA A 11 -12.06 28.20 -20.53
N GLN A 12 -11.59 28.98 -19.57
CA GLN A 12 -11.76 28.68 -18.15
C GLN A 12 -13.02 29.35 -17.60
N GLY A 13 -13.79 28.60 -16.81
CA GLY A 13 -14.98 29.10 -16.13
C GLY A 13 -15.89 27.99 -15.60
N GLY A 14 -16.77 28.37 -14.68
CA GLY A 14 -17.72 27.46 -14.04
C GLY A 14 -17.09 26.57 -12.97
N GLU A 15 -17.93 25.74 -12.36
CA GLU A 15 -17.59 24.81 -11.25
C GLU A 15 -16.46 23.84 -11.62
N TYR A 16 -16.51 23.28 -12.83
CA TYR A 16 -15.51 22.33 -13.33
C TYR A 16 -14.25 22.98 -13.90
N GLY A 17 -14.14 24.31 -13.92
CA GLY A 17 -12.96 25.00 -14.42
C GLY A 17 -12.83 25.07 -15.95
N ASN A 18 -13.02 23.99 -16.72
CA ASN A 18 -13.08 24.05 -18.18
C ASN A 18 -13.93 22.91 -18.80
N ALA A 19 -14.15 22.99 -20.12
CA ALA A 19 -14.98 22.01 -20.83
C ALA A 19 -14.42 20.58 -20.80
N LEU A 20 -13.09 20.42 -20.85
CA LEU A 20 -12.43 19.11 -20.80
C LEU A 20 -12.61 18.45 -19.43
N GLN A 21 -12.50 19.22 -18.35
CA GLN A 21 -12.74 18.75 -16.98
C GLN A 21 -14.19 18.33 -16.77
N ALA A 22 -15.15 19.14 -17.20
CA ALA A 22 -16.58 18.82 -17.11
C ALA A 22 -16.92 17.52 -17.88
N ALA A 23 -16.42 17.40 -19.12
CA ALA A 23 -16.60 16.20 -19.93
C ALA A 23 -15.93 14.97 -19.30
N SER A 24 -14.79 15.17 -18.63
CA SER A 24 -14.04 14.12 -17.94
C SER A 24 -14.76 13.62 -16.69
N ALA A 25 -15.29 14.51 -15.86
CA ALA A 25 -16.11 14.17 -14.69
C ALA A 25 -17.41 13.44 -15.11
N GLY A 26 -18.06 13.92 -16.17
CA GLY A 26 -19.30 13.35 -16.70
C GLY A 26 -19.15 12.04 -17.48
N GLY A 27 -17.93 11.54 -17.69
CA GLY A 27 -17.69 10.29 -18.43
C GLY A 27 -17.94 10.40 -19.93
N HIS A 28 -17.92 11.60 -20.51
CA HIS A 28 -18.29 11.85 -21.90
C HIS A 28 -17.14 11.56 -22.88
N GLU A 29 -16.82 10.27 -23.09
CA GLU A 29 -15.67 9.81 -23.88
C GLU A 29 -15.52 10.53 -25.24
N LYS A 30 -16.61 10.62 -26.02
CA LYS A 30 -16.58 11.27 -27.35
C LYS A 30 -16.30 12.78 -27.27
N MET A 31 -16.78 13.45 -26.23
CA MET A 31 -16.55 14.87 -26.03
C MET A 31 -15.11 15.11 -25.62
N VAL A 32 -14.58 14.30 -24.71
CA VAL A 32 -13.16 14.33 -24.31
C VAL A 32 -12.26 14.14 -25.52
N GLN A 33 -12.50 13.11 -26.33
CA GLN A 33 -11.73 12.86 -27.55
C GLN A 33 -11.73 14.07 -28.48
N MET A 34 -12.92 14.63 -28.76
CA MET A 34 -13.08 15.81 -29.62
C MET A 34 -12.34 17.04 -29.07
N LEU A 35 -12.42 17.30 -27.77
CA LEU A 35 -11.76 18.43 -27.13
C LEU A 35 -10.23 18.28 -27.21
N LEU A 36 -9.71 17.10 -26.89
CA LEU A 36 -8.27 16.81 -27.00
C LEU A 36 -7.78 16.92 -28.45
N ASP A 37 -8.57 16.49 -29.43
CA ASP A 37 -8.23 16.62 -30.87
C ASP A 37 -8.25 18.06 -31.37
N ARG A 38 -8.94 18.96 -30.65
CA ARG A 38 -8.95 20.41 -30.92
C ARG A 38 -7.93 21.19 -30.08
N GLY A 39 -7.00 20.50 -29.42
CA GLY A 39 -5.92 21.14 -28.68
C GLY A 39 -6.30 21.60 -27.28
N ALA A 40 -7.31 20.97 -26.66
CA ALA A 40 -7.54 21.14 -25.22
C ALA A 40 -6.29 20.72 -24.44
N ASP A 41 -5.85 21.57 -23.51
CA ASP A 41 -4.72 21.27 -22.63
C ASP A 41 -5.15 20.25 -21.57
N ALA A 42 -4.63 19.03 -21.69
CA ALA A 42 -4.91 17.93 -20.77
C ALA A 42 -4.40 18.18 -19.34
N ASN A 43 -3.44 19.10 -19.18
CA ASN A 43 -2.86 19.49 -17.90
C ASN A 43 -3.43 20.83 -17.37
N ALA A 44 -4.42 21.41 -18.05
CA ALA A 44 -5.02 22.67 -17.62
C ALA A 44 -5.57 22.54 -16.19
N GLN A 45 -5.08 23.41 -15.30
CA GLN A 45 -5.54 23.49 -13.92
C GLN A 45 -6.78 24.37 -13.79
N GLY A 46 -7.67 24.04 -12.86
CA GLY A 46 -8.88 24.80 -12.54
C GLY A 46 -9.99 23.91 -11.97
N GLY A 47 -11.07 24.53 -11.52
CA GLY A 47 -12.24 23.83 -10.98
C GLY A 47 -11.97 23.05 -9.69
N ASP A 48 -13.02 22.43 -9.16
CA ASP A 48 -12.95 21.71 -7.89
C ASP A 48 -12.07 20.44 -7.95
N TYR A 49 -11.96 19.84 -9.13
CA TYR A 49 -11.12 18.67 -9.36
C TYR A 49 -9.65 19.02 -9.63
N GLY A 50 -9.30 20.30 -9.82
CA GLY A 50 -7.93 20.70 -10.18
C GLY A 50 -7.57 20.43 -11.64
N ASN A 51 -7.74 19.22 -12.18
CA ASN A 51 -7.50 18.94 -13.61
C ASN A 51 -8.39 17.80 -14.17
N ALA A 52 -8.34 17.61 -15.50
CA ALA A 52 -9.20 16.64 -16.19
C ALA A 52 -8.90 15.19 -15.81
N LEU A 53 -7.63 14.86 -15.55
CA LEU A 53 -7.21 13.52 -15.13
C LEU A 53 -7.75 13.23 -13.73
N GLN A 54 -7.68 14.18 -12.80
CA GLN A 54 -8.24 14.05 -11.45
C GLN A 54 -9.75 13.86 -11.49
N ALA A 55 -10.47 14.61 -12.32
CA ALA A 55 -11.91 14.45 -12.52
C ALA A 55 -12.26 13.04 -13.03
N ALA A 56 -11.61 12.58 -14.11
CA ALA A 56 -11.86 11.25 -14.67
C ALA A 56 -11.46 10.11 -13.72
N SER A 57 -10.32 10.27 -13.03
CA SER A 57 -9.79 9.28 -12.09
C SER A 57 -10.66 9.14 -10.85
N GLY A 58 -11.11 10.26 -10.27
CA GLY A 58 -12.04 10.27 -9.15
C GLY A 58 -13.34 9.57 -9.49
N GLU A 59 -13.91 9.83 -10.66
CA GLU A 59 -15.16 9.17 -11.08
C GLU A 59 -14.97 7.77 -11.69
N GLY A 60 -13.73 7.29 -11.82
CA GLY A 60 -13.43 5.94 -12.30
C GLY A 60 -13.61 5.75 -13.81
N HIS A 61 -13.57 6.82 -14.60
CA HIS A 61 -13.75 6.80 -16.06
C HIS A 61 -12.48 6.35 -16.77
N ARG A 62 -12.17 5.06 -16.67
CA ARG A 62 -10.91 4.43 -17.12
C ARG A 62 -10.47 4.77 -18.54
N LYS A 63 -11.39 4.82 -19.51
CA LYS A 63 -11.04 5.15 -20.90
C LYS A 63 -10.65 6.61 -21.06
N ILE A 64 -11.30 7.51 -20.33
CA ILE A 64 -10.93 8.92 -20.31
C ILE A 64 -9.57 9.10 -19.63
N VAL A 65 -9.33 8.39 -18.52
CA VAL A 65 -8.01 8.34 -17.89
C VAL A 65 -6.95 7.93 -18.91
N GLN A 66 -7.17 6.85 -19.67
CA GLN A 66 -6.23 6.42 -20.71
C GLN A 66 -6.02 7.50 -21.79
N MET A 67 -7.09 8.08 -22.34
CA MET A 67 -6.98 9.14 -23.35
C MET A 67 -6.17 10.35 -22.85
N LEU A 68 -6.35 10.74 -21.59
CA LEU A 68 -5.63 11.86 -20.99
C LEU A 68 -4.13 11.53 -20.80
N LEU A 69 -3.81 10.33 -20.32
CA LEU A 69 -2.42 9.85 -20.19
C LEU A 69 -1.72 9.80 -21.56
N ASP A 70 -2.41 9.33 -22.60
CA ASP A 70 -1.90 9.28 -23.98
C ASP A 70 -1.62 10.69 -24.55
N ARG A 71 -2.28 11.73 -24.03
CA ARG A 71 -2.05 13.14 -24.37
C ARG A 71 -1.08 13.84 -23.41
N GLY A 72 -0.35 13.08 -22.59
CA GLY A 72 0.69 13.61 -21.71
C GLY A 72 0.18 14.20 -20.40
N ALA A 73 -1.05 13.88 -19.98
CA ALA A 73 -1.48 14.19 -18.61
C ALA A 73 -0.65 13.37 -17.62
N ARG A 74 -0.14 14.02 -16.57
CA ARG A 74 0.66 13.33 -15.53
C ARG A 74 -0.14 13.19 -14.24
N PRO A 75 -0.21 11.98 -13.65
CA PRO A 75 -0.85 11.79 -12.36
C PRO A 75 -0.04 12.48 -11.25
N THR A 76 -0.73 13.28 -10.44
CA THR A 76 -0.19 13.86 -9.21
C THR A 76 -0.49 12.94 -8.02
N ALA A 77 0.15 13.21 -6.88
CA ALA A 77 -0.17 12.52 -5.62
C ALA A 77 -1.67 12.62 -5.28
N LYS A 78 -2.30 13.79 -5.49
CA LYS A 78 -3.74 13.99 -5.26
C LYS A 78 -4.61 13.07 -6.09
N VAL A 79 -4.28 12.88 -7.38
CA VAL A 79 -4.97 11.91 -8.25
C VAL A 79 -4.82 10.50 -7.66
N LEU A 80 -3.60 10.14 -7.28
CA LEU A 80 -3.32 8.82 -6.74
C LEU A 80 -4.12 8.56 -5.44
N PHE A 81 -4.10 9.48 -4.48
CA PHE A 81 -4.86 9.37 -3.23
C PHE A 81 -6.36 9.28 -3.47
N SER A 82 -6.92 10.11 -4.36
CA SER A 82 -8.35 10.07 -4.72
C SER A 82 -8.77 8.67 -5.20
N VAL A 83 -7.95 8.05 -6.06
CA VAL A 83 -8.22 6.73 -6.63
C VAL A 83 -8.04 5.62 -5.58
N LEU A 84 -7.04 5.74 -4.72
CA LEU A 84 -6.74 4.78 -3.65
C LEU A 84 -7.86 4.77 -2.58
N SER A 85 -8.30 5.93 -2.11
CA SER A 85 -9.38 6.07 -1.12
C SER A 85 -10.70 5.47 -1.60
N ARG A 86 -10.93 5.47 -2.93
CA ARG A 86 -12.11 4.88 -3.58
C ARG A 86 -11.92 3.44 -4.00
N LYS A 87 -10.75 2.84 -3.71
CA LYS A 87 -10.39 1.44 -4.03
C LYS A 87 -10.54 1.09 -5.51
N LEU A 88 -10.27 2.04 -6.40
CA LEU A 88 -10.41 1.89 -7.85
C LEU A 88 -9.18 1.18 -8.45
N SER A 89 -9.03 -0.12 -8.15
CA SER A 89 -7.85 -0.93 -8.48
C SER A 89 -7.43 -0.90 -9.95
N THR A 90 -8.41 -0.90 -10.87
CA THR A 90 -8.14 -0.85 -12.31
C THR A 90 -7.56 0.49 -12.75
N THR A 91 -8.05 1.60 -12.17
CA THR A 91 -7.51 2.94 -12.43
C THR A 91 -6.10 3.07 -11.84
N VAL A 92 -5.86 2.58 -10.62
CA VAL A 92 -4.50 2.56 -10.04
C VAL A 92 -3.51 1.87 -10.99
N ARG A 93 -3.87 0.69 -11.51
CA ARG A 93 -3.02 -0.03 -12.48
C ARG A 93 -2.69 0.78 -13.73
N LEU A 94 -3.61 1.61 -14.23
CA LEU A 94 -3.36 2.48 -15.39
C LEU A 94 -2.42 3.63 -15.05
N LEU A 95 -2.47 4.15 -13.82
CA LEU A 95 -1.65 5.29 -13.40
C LEU A 95 -0.21 4.91 -13.09
N VAL A 96 0.03 3.69 -12.56
CA VAL A 96 1.35 3.22 -12.10
C VAL A 96 2.52 3.54 -13.06
N PRO A 97 2.43 3.29 -14.39
CA PRO A 97 3.52 3.57 -15.32
C PRO A 97 3.86 5.07 -15.46
N TYR A 98 2.91 5.95 -15.17
CA TYR A 98 3.02 7.40 -15.37
C TYR A 98 3.38 8.16 -14.08
N LEU A 99 3.52 7.46 -12.95
CA LEU A 99 3.91 8.05 -11.68
C LEU A 99 5.34 8.59 -11.72
N SER A 100 5.54 9.70 -11.01
CA SER A 100 6.82 10.40 -10.83
C SER A 100 7.30 10.28 -9.38
N GLU A 101 8.58 10.57 -9.13
CA GLU A 101 9.17 10.56 -7.78
C GLU A 101 8.37 11.48 -6.84
N ASP A 102 8.16 12.75 -7.24
CA ASP A 102 7.37 13.71 -6.46
C ASP A 102 5.99 13.14 -6.06
N ALA A 103 5.30 12.50 -6.99
CA ALA A 103 3.97 11.96 -6.74
C ALA A 103 3.94 10.82 -5.71
N VAL A 104 5.03 10.07 -5.54
CA VAL A 104 5.10 8.92 -4.60
C VAL A 104 5.69 9.27 -3.24
N LEU A 105 6.33 10.43 -3.10
CA LEU A 105 6.95 10.90 -1.84
C LEU A 105 6.02 11.79 -1.00
N GLU A 106 5.00 12.36 -1.64
CA GLU A 106 3.96 13.15 -0.98
C GLU A 106 3.16 12.33 0.05
N ARG A 107 2.58 13.03 1.02
CA ARG A 107 1.73 12.44 2.06
C ARG A 107 0.31 12.98 1.95
N ASP A 108 -0.67 12.13 2.23
CA ASP A 108 -2.05 12.61 2.31
C ASP A 108 -2.25 13.53 3.52
N ALA A 109 -3.27 14.40 3.40
CA ALA A 109 -3.57 15.39 4.43
C ALA A 109 -4.29 14.80 5.65
N ASP A 110 -4.94 13.64 5.47
CA ASP A 110 -5.85 13.08 6.47
C ASP A 110 -5.09 12.27 7.53
N HIS A 111 -4.16 11.41 7.09
CA HIS A 111 -3.48 10.42 7.93
C HIS A 111 -1.94 10.57 7.87
N GLY A 112 -1.41 11.39 6.95
CA GLY A 112 0.03 11.48 6.71
C GLY A 112 0.59 10.26 5.98
N LYS A 113 -0.29 9.44 5.39
CA LYS A 113 0.10 8.23 4.65
C LYS A 113 0.73 8.60 3.31
N SER A 114 1.85 7.97 3.01
CA SER A 114 2.42 7.99 1.65
C SER A 114 1.71 6.97 0.74
N PRO A 115 1.86 7.07 -0.59
CA PRO A 115 1.36 6.05 -1.52
C PRO A 115 1.87 4.63 -1.23
N LEU A 116 3.03 4.47 -0.59
CA LEU A 116 3.53 3.16 -0.17
C LEU A 116 2.69 2.56 0.96
N HIS A 117 2.22 3.36 1.93
CA HIS A 117 1.30 2.91 2.98
C HIS A 117 -0.01 2.41 2.37
N TRP A 118 -0.61 3.20 1.48
CA TRP A 118 -1.84 2.81 0.79
C TRP A 118 -1.66 1.55 -0.08
N ALA A 119 -0.55 1.44 -0.80
CA ALA A 119 -0.26 0.24 -1.59
C ALA A 119 -0.16 -1.00 -0.71
N ALA A 120 0.48 -0.88 0.45
CA ALA A 120 0.61 -1.94 1.42
C ALA A 120 -0.71 -2.31 2.10
N GLU A 121 -1.56 -1.33 2.44
CA GLU A 121 -2.88 -1.56 3.02
C GLU A 121 -3.83 -2.25 2.04
N LEU A 122 -3.83 -1.80 0.78
CA LEU A 122 -4.76 -2.28 -0.25
C LEU A 122 -4.26 -3.51 -1.04
N GLY A 123 -3.00 -3.93 -0.84
CA GLY A 123 -2.44 -5.10 -1.52
C GLY A 123 -2.01 -4.84 -2.96
N TYR A 124 -1.57 -3.62 -3.29
CA TYR A 124 -1.19 -3.23 -4.65
C TYR A 124 0.31 -3.42 -4.93
N THR A 125 0.74 -4.66 -5.14
CA THR A 125 2.14 -5.05 -5.41
C THR A 125 2.81 -4.24 -6.52
N SER A 126 2.12 -3.96 -7.63
CA SER A 126 2.67 -3.16 -8.74
C SER A 126 2.94 -1.71 -8.33
N LEU A 127 2.09 -1.15 -7.47
CA LEU A 127 2.28 0.20 -6.93
C LEU A 127 3.42 0.19 -5.89
N THR A 128 3.47 -0.82 -5.01
CA THR A 128 4.57 -1.02 -4.05
C THR A 128 5.93 -1.00 -4.74
N ASN A 129 6.12 -1.85 -5.77
CA ASN A 129 7.38 -1.90 -6.53
C ASN A 129 7.70 -0.56 -7.22
N ARG A 130 6.67 0.12 -7.76
CA ARG A 130 6.87 1.42 -8.41
C ARG A 130 7.30 2.49 -7.40
N CYS A 131 6.68 2.55 -6.23
CA CYS A 131 7.05 3.49 -5.17
C CYS A 131 8.50 3.26 -4.73
N LEU A 132 8.88 2.01 -4.44
CA LEU A 132 10.24 1.66 -4.02
C LEU A 132 11.28 1.98 -5.10
N GLY A 133 10.97 1.67 -6.37
CA GLY A 133 11.83 2.02 -7.51
C GLY A 133 11.93 3.52 -7.81
N LEU A 134 11.05 4.34 -7.23
CA LEU A 134 11.07 5.80 -7.30
C LEU A 134 11.61 6.44 -6.00
N GLY A 135 12.25 5.65 -5.13
CA GLY A 135 12.92 6.17 -3.93
C GLY A 135 12.00 6.40 -2.73
N ALA A 136 10.81 5.79 -2.68
CA ALA A 136 9.97 5.84 -1.49
C ALA A 136 10.72 5.26 -0.27
N ASP A 137 10.68 6.00 0.83
CA ASP A 137 11.20 5.54 2.11
C ASP A 137 10.32 4.40 2.65
N VAL A 138 10.92 3.24 2.90
CA VAL A 138 10.24 2.02 3.36
C VAL A 138 9.89 2.07 4.83
N ASP A 139 10.67 2.81 5.61
CA ASP A 139 10.53 2.94 7.06
C ASP A 139 9.82 4.25 7.45
N ALA A 140 9.41 5.04 6.46
CA ALA A 140 8.58 6.21 6.67
C ALA A 140 7.33 5.83 7.47
N THR A 141 7.10 6.56 8.55
CA THR A 141 5.90 6.45 9.37
C THR A 141 4.85 7.46 8.97
N ASP A 142 3.59 7.14 9.18
CA ASP A 142 2.45 8.08 9.10
C ASP A 142 2.20 8.80 10.44
N ASN A 143 1.08 9.52 10.56
CA ASN A 143 0.75 10.26 11.78
C ASN A 143 0.42 9.36 12.99
N TYR A 144 0.20 8.06 12.77
CA TYR A 144 -0.02 7.07 13.81
C TYR A 144 1.26 6.33 14.21
N GLY A 145 2.37 6.59 13.53
CA GLY A 145 3.61 5.86 13.70
C GLY A 145 3.64 4.52 12.97
N GLU A 146 2.65 4.24 12.10
CA GLU A 146 2.63 3.00 11.32
C GLU A 146 3.49 3.15 10.08
N THR A 147 4.19 2.08 9.70
CA THR A 147 4.93 1.96 8.43
C THR A 147 4.12 1.16 7.41
N ALA A 148 4.56 1.16 6.15
CA ALA A 148 3.97 0.30 5.13
C ALA A 148 3.98 -1.20 5.52
N LEU A 149 4.99 -1.67 6.26
CA LEU A 149 5.06 -3.05 6.71
C LEU A 149 3.94 -3.39 7.72
N HIS A 150 3.59 -2.46 8.61
CA HIS A 150 2.50 -2.62 9.56
C HIS A 150 1.17 -2.86 8.82
N TYR A 151 0.85 -2.03 7.83
CA TYR A 151 -0.35 -2.18 7.02
C TYR A 151 -0.38 -3.46 6.18
N ALA A 152 0.76 -3.86 5.60
CA ALA A 152 0.85 -5.12 4.86
C ALA A 152 0.65 -6.34 5.77
N ALA A 153 1.21 -6.32 6.98
CA ALA A 153 1.01 -7.37 7.98
C ALA A 153 -0.45 -7.44 8.45
N GLU A 154 -1.07 -6.29 8.72
CA GLU A 154 -2.48 -6.18 9.12
C GLU A 154 -3.44 -6.75 8.10
N ASN A 155 -3.21 -6.44 6.84
CA ASN A 155 -4.08 -6.90 5.76
C ASN A 155 -3.61 -8.22 5.14
N ARG A 156 -2.58 -8.85 5.71
CA ARG A 156 -2.03 -10.16 5.31
C ARG A 156 -1.54 -10.22 3.85
N HIS A 157 -1.00 -9.12 3.34
CA HIS A 157 -0.46 -9.05 1.99
C HIS A 157 0.97 -9.61 1.94
N LEU A 158 1.08 -10.94 1.97
CA LEU A 158 2.36 -11.67 2.06
C LEU A 158 3.38 -11.28 0.98
N ASP A 159 2.92 -11.02 -0.24
CA ASP A 159 3.79 -10.60 -1.35
C ASP A 159 4.45 -9.25 -1.07
N ILE A 160 3.69 -8.31 -0.51
CA ILE A 160 4.18 -6.98 -0.15
C ILE A 160 5.12 -7.07 1.05
N ILE A 161 4.78 -7.88 2.07
CA ILE A 161 5.67 -8.13 3.20
C ILE A 161 7.03 -8.63 2.71
N GLN A 162 7.05 -9.59 1.77
CA GLN A 162 8.30 -10.10 1.20
C GLN A 162 9.09 -9.01 0.46
N ILE A 163 8.42 -8.19 -0.35
CA ILE A 163 9.05 -7.10 -1.09
C ILE A 163 9.68 -6.07 -0.13
N LEU A 164 8.92 -5.60 0.87
CA LEU A 164 9.40 -4.60 1.83
C LEU A 164 10.59 -5.13 2.65
N ILE A 165 10.53 -6.39 3.07
CA ILE A 165 11.64 -7.07 3.76
C ILE A 165 12.88 -7.16 2.86
N GLN A 166 12.72 -7.59 1.61
CA GLN A 166 13.84 -7.72 0.69
C GLN A 166 14.53 -6.38 0.42
N GLU A 167 13.75 -5.30 0.25
CA GLU A 167 14.31 -3.96 0.09
C GLU A 167 15.04 -3.47 1.34
N ASN A 168 14.56 -3.81 2.55
CA ASN A 168 15.24 -3.41 3.78
C ASN A 168 16.55 -4.18 4.00
N VAL A 169 16.56 -5.48 3.66
CA VAL A 169 17.76 -6.31 3.67
C VAL A 169 18.76 -5.84 2.62
N ASN A 170 18.31 -5.47 1.42
CA ASN A 170 19.21 -4.94 0.39
C ASN A 170 19.89 -3.65 0.85
N ARG A 171 19.12 -2.68 1.38
CA ARG A 171 19.68 -1.42 1.91
C ARG A 171 20.73 -1.66 3.00
N THR A 172 20.41 -2.49 3.98
CA THR A 172 21.35 -2.80 5.09
C THR A 172 22.63 -3.49 4.61
N ILE A 173 22.60 -4.28 3.53
CA ILE A 173 23.82 -4.84 2.92
C ILE A 173 24.67 -3.76 2.22
N VAL A 174 24.04 -2.74 1.62
CA VAL A 174 24.79 -1.60 1.06
C VAL A 174 25.47 -0.80 2.16
N ASP A 175 24.82 -0.69 3.32
CA ASP A 175 25.33 0.06 4.48
C ASP A 175 26.32 -0.73 5.35
N SER A 176 26.31 -2.07 5.29
CA SER A 176 27.18 -2.96 6.07
C SER A 176 28.02 -3.88 5.20
N MET A 177 29.20 -3.39 4.82
CA MET A 177 30.35 -4.27 4.88
C MET A 177 30.62 -4.54 6.37
N ASP A 178 30.51 -5.82 6.76
CA ASP A 178 30.87 -6.44 8.05
C ASP A 178 29.78 -6.68 9.15
N GLU A 179 29.69 -7.95 9.54
CA GLU A 179 29.30 -8.52 10.85
C GLU A 179 27.86 -8.42 11.42
N GLN A 180 26.95 -7.55 10.96
CA GLN A 180 25.63 -7.37 11.62
C GLN A 180 24.44 -8.20 11.08
N ARG A 181 24.68 -9.27 10.31
CA ARG A 181 23.59 -10.09 9.72
C ARG A 181 22.66 -10.79 10.72
N SER A 182 23.10 -11.06 11.95
CA SER A 182 22.28 -11.71 12.99
C SER A 182 21.33 -10.72 13.66
N THR A 183 21.84 -9.56 14.06
CA THR A 183 21.06 -8.50 14.74
C THR A 183 20.00 -7.88 13.82
N VAL A 184 20.31 -7.71 12.54
CA VAL A 184 19.36 -7.19 11.54
C VAL A 184 18.22 -8.19 11.30
N ARG A 185 18.52 -9.50 11.27
CA ARG A 185 17.49 -10.54 11.17
C ARG A 185 16.57 -10.56 12.39
N GLU A 186 17.11 -10.37 13.59
CA GLU A 186 16.34 -10.31 14.83
C GLU A 186 15.41 -9.09 14.89
N GLY A 187 15.89 -7.90 14.55
CA GLY A 187 15.05 -6.69 14.47
C GLY A 187 13.95 -6.80 13.42
N LEU A 188 14.23 -7.49 12.30
CA LEU A 188 13.28 -7.70 11.22
C LEU A 188 12.20 -8.75 11.59
N VAL A 189 12.60 -9.82 12.30
CA VAL A 189 11.67 -10.80 12.88
C VAL A 189 10.81 -10.15 13.96
N GLN A 190 11.38 -9.26 14.77
CA GLN A 190 10.67 -8.47 15.78
C GLN A 190 9.61 -7.56 15.15
N ALA A 191 9.94 -6.81 14.10
CA ALA A 191 8.98 -5.94 13.41
C ALA A 191 7.83 -6.71 12.74
N VAL A 192 8.15 -7.84 12.11
CA VAL A 192 7.13 -8.76 11.55
C VAL A 192 6.26 -9.35 12.68
N ALA A 193 6.86 -9.69 13.82
CA ALA A 193 6.15 -10.20 14.97
C ALA A 193 5.26 -9.16 15.64
N GLU A 194 5.72 -7.92 15.83
CA GLU A 194 4.94 -6.81 16.39
C GLU A 194 3.74 -6.47 15.50
N GLY A 195 3.95 -6.42 14.17
CA GLY A 195 2.88 -6.28 13.19
C GLY A 195 1.86 -7.44 13.26
N LEU A 196 2.32 -8.69 13.33
CA LEU A 196 1.43 -9.85 13.46
C LEU A 196 0.73 -9.93 14.84
N ILE A 197 1.38 -9.46 15.91
CA ILE A 197 0.82 -9.44 17.26
C ILE A 197 -0.31 -8.39 17.35
N LYS A 198 -0.09 -7.18 16.83
CA LYS A 198 -1.09 -6.09 16.81
C LYS A 198 -2.36 -6.51 16.07
N THR A 199 -2.20 -7.27 15.00
CA THR A 199 -3.29 -7.74 14.13
C THR A 199 -4.01 -8.95 14.73
N SER A 200 -3.30 -9.77 15.51
CA SER A 200 -3.89 -10.86 16.29
C SER A 200 -4.86 -10.41 17.39
N SER A 201 -4.84 -9.14 17.80
CA SER A 201 -5.82 -8.56 18.74
C SER A 201 -7.24 -8.54 18.14
N HIS A 202 -7.35 -8.42 16.81
CA HIS A 202 -8.62 -8.48 16.06
C HIS A 202 -9.01 -9.91 15.60
N ILE A 203 -8.09 -10.87 15.65
CA ILE A 203 -8.28 -12.24 15.11
C ILE A 203 -8.85 -13.22 16.16
N CYS A 204 -8.91 -12.88 17.45
CA CYS A 204 -9.46 -13.75 18.49
C CYS A 204 -10.97 -14.10 18.34
N SER A 205 -11.61 -13.79 17.22
CA SER A 205 -13.04 -14.07 16.97
C SER A 205 -13.32 -15.04 15.83
N ASN A 206 -12.35 -15.48 15.01
CA ASN A 206 -12.64 -16.41 13.91
C ASN A 206 -11.54 -17.47 13.72
N GLU A 207 -11.98 -18.73 13.74
CA GLU A 207 -11.22 -19.98 13.52
C GLU A 207 -10.46 -20.53 14.73
N LEU A 208 -11.25 -21.04 15.69
CA LEU A 208 -10.86 -22.06 16.65
C LEU A 208 -10.50 -23.37 15.93
N VAL A 209 -9.21 -23.67 15.78
CA VAL A 209 -8.77 -25.07 15.70
C VAL A 209 -8.59 -25.55 17.15
N GLN A 210 -9.68 -26.05 17.74
CA GLN A 210 -9.61 -26.77 19.02
C GLN A 210 -8.95 -28.14 18.78
N SER A 211 -7.64 -28.24 19.03
CA SER A 211 -7.02 -29.52 19.34
C SER A 211 -6.56 -29.51 20.79
N ASN A 212 -7.33 -30.24 21.61
CA ASN A 212 -7.15 -30.57 23.02
C ASN A 212 -5.70 -30.45 23.55
N LEU A 213 -5.45 -29.35 24.25
CA LEU A 213 -4.58 -29.22 25.43
C LEU A 213 -5.13 -27.99 26.18
N ASN A 214 -5.22 -28.06 27.51
CA ASN A 214 -6.01 -27.14 28.36
C ASN A 214 -5.48 -25.69 28.48
N GLN A 215 -4.72 -25.22 27.49
CA GLN A 215 -4.29 -23.83 27.30
C GLN A 215 -4.45 -23.51 25.81
N ALA A 216 -5.27 -22.50 25.50
CA ALA A 216 -5.58 -22.12 24.13
C ALA A 216 -4.38 -21.37 23.52
N ILE A 217 -3.41 -22.14 23.03
CA ILE A 217 -2.23 -21.64 22.34
C ILE A 217 -2.44 -21.82 20.83
N SER A 218 -2.55 -20.70 20.10
CA SER A 218 -2.54 -20.73 18.62
C SER A 218 -1.12 -20.69 18.10
N PHE A 219 -0.79 -21.65 17.23
CA PHE A 219 0.52 -21.75 16.59
C PHE A 219 0.47 -21.30 15.12
N TYR A 220 1.36 -20.38 14.73
CA TYR A 220 1.59 -20.06 13.33
C TYR A 220 2.99 -20.50 12.92
N PHE A 221 3.10 -21.23 11.81
CA PHE A 221 4.36 -21.71 11.27
C PHE A 221 4.65 -21.01 9.94
N LEU A 222 5.80 -20.34 9.85
CA LEU A 222 6.31 -19.78 8.60
C LEU A 222 7.53 -20.61 8.13
N PRO A 223 7.31 -21.71 7.37
CA PRO A 223 8.36 -22.68 7.04
C PRO A 223 9.57 -22.09 6.32
N LYS A 224 9.38 -21.03 5.54
CA LYS A 224 10.46 -20.37 4.79
C LYS A 224 11.35 -19.48 5.67
N LEU A 225 10.89 -19.11 6.85
CA LEU A 225 11.57 -18.19 7.77
C LEU A 225 12.10 -18.89 9.03
N GLY A 226 11.66 -20.12 9.32
CA GLY A 226 12.11 -20.88 10.49
C GLY A 226 11.61 -20.31 11.82
N VAL A 227 10.46 -19.63 11.83
CA VAL A 227 9.90 -18.94 13.01
C VAL A 227 8.63 -19.63 13.50
N TYR A 228 8.50 -19.75 14.82
CA TYR A 228 7.34 -20.27 15.54
C TYR A 228 6.65 -19.16 16.32
N PHE A 229 5.33 -19.05 16.18
CA PHE A 229 4.51 -18.14 16.99
C PHE A 229 3.66 -18.94 17.96
N ALA A 230 3.57 -18.48 19.22
CA ALA A 230 2.65 -19.02 20.22
C ALA A 230 1.93 -17.85 20.90
N LYS A 231 0.60 -17.89 20.98
CA LYS A 231 -0.21 -16.89 21.69
C LYS A 231 -1.01 -17.55 22.79
N ASP A 232 -0.80 -17.16 24.06
CA ASP A 232 -1.66 -17.59 25.17
C ASP A 232 -2.92 -16.72 25.22
N CYS A 233 -4.05 -17.32 24.83
CA CYS A 233 -5.33 -16.63 24.78
C CYS A 233 -6.00 -16.40 26.16
N LYS A 234 -5.44 -16.89 27.28
CA LYS A 234 -6.05 -16.69 28.62
C LYS A 234 -5.62 -15.39 29.30
N ASN A 235 -4.40 -14.93 29.08
CA ASN A 235 -3.82 -13.80 29.82
C ASN A 235 -3.60 -12.53 28.97
N GLY A 236 -3.94 -12.58 27.68
CA GLY A 236 -3.73 -11.45 26.76
C GLY A 236 -2.26 -11.16 26.43
N VAL A 237 -1.32 -11.96 26.96
CA VAL A 237 0.12 -11.84 26.73
C VAL A 237 0.49 -12.64 25.50
N SER A 238 0.92 -11.95 24.44
CA SER A 238 1.51 -12.59 23.27
C SER A 238 3.01 -12.69 23.49
N ARG A 239 3.58 -13.91 23.56
CA ARG A 239 5.03 -14.12 23.68
C ARG A 239 5.58 -14.70 22.38
N MET A 240 6.55 -14.02 21.77
CA MET A 240 7.29 -14.54 20.63
C MET A 240 8.42 -15.46 21.11
N ILE A 241 8.56 -16.64 20.51
CA ILE A 241 9.71 -17.53 20.77
C ILE A 241 10.43 -17.76 19.44
N VAL A 242 11.58 -17.13 19.28
CA VAL A 242 12.45 -17.31 18.11
C VAL A 242 13.40 -18.46 18.42
N GLY A 243 13.10 -19.65 17.92
CA GLY A 243 13.96 -20.82 18.07
C GLY A 243 14.48 -21.33 16.73
N GLN A 244 15.80 -21.33 16.54
CA GLN A 244 16.46 -21.98 15.39
C GLN A 244 16.63 -23.50 15.56
N ASP A 245 16.22 -24.08 16.69
CA ASP A 245 16.64 -25.43 17.05
C ASP A 245 15.84 -26.53 16.36
N ARG A 246 16.55 -27.46 15.72
CA ARG A 246 15.96 -28.65 15.08
C ARG A 246 15.25 -29.57 16.07
N GLU A 247 15.45 -29.42 17.38
CA GLU A 247 14.73 -30.17 18.40
C GLU A 247 13.29 -29.66 18.65
N ILE A 248 13.05 -28.37 18.39
CA ILE A 248 11.73 -27.72 18.48
C ILE A 248 10.75 -28.32 17.46
N GLN A 249 11.28 -28.84 16.34
CA GLN A 249 10.50 -29.48 15.29
C GLN A 249 9.83 -30.79 15.71
N ARG A 250 10.22 -31.42 16.83
CA ARG A 250 9.82 -32.81 17.12
C ARG A 250 8.87 -33.01 18.28
N SER A 251 8.63 -32.03 19.14
CA SER A 251 7.62 -32.21 20.19
C SER A 251 6.94 -30.90 20.57
N SER A 252 5.66 -30.81 20.22
CA SER A 252 4.72 -29.82 20.73
C SER A 252 4.61 -29.84 22.27
N SER A 253 5.05 -30.91 22.95
CA SER A 253 5.09 -30.97 24.42
C SER A 253 6.30 -30.25 25.02
N LEU A 254 7.47 -30.30 24.37
CA LEU A 254 8.69 -29.65 24.89
C LEU A 254 8.58 -28.12 24.80
N PHE A 255 7.90 -27.64 23.77
CA PHE A 255 7.65 -26.22 23.53
C PHE A 255 6.73 -25.60 24.59
N ALA A 256 5.73 -26.34 25.07
CA ALA A 256 4.88 -25.90 26.18
C ALA A 256 5.65 -25.84 27.51
N GLN A 257 6.68 -26.67 27.68
CA GLN A 257 7.46 -26.79 28.90
C GLN A 257 8.47 -25.64 29.07
N ILE A 258 9.13 -25.22 27.99
CA ILE A 258 10.07 -24.08 27.98
C ILE A 258 9.36 -22.76 28.35
N VAL A 259 8.08 -22.60 27.99
CA VAL A 259 7.30 -21.39 28.30
C VAL A 259 6.87 -21.31 29.76
N LEU A 260 6.77 -22.45 30.45
CA LEU A 260 6.30 -22.54 31.84
C LEU A 260 7.45 -22.58 32.86
N GLU A 261 8.69 -22.81 32.43
CA GLU A 261 9.86 -22.88 33.34
C GLU A 261 10.54 -21.51 33.57
N GLU A 262 10.10 -20.44 32.91
CA GLU A 262 10.56 -19.04 33.17
C GLU A 262 9.60 -18.22 34.06
N GLU A 263 8.74 -18.85 34.86
CA GLU A 263 7.97 -18.18 35.94
C GLU A 263 8.64 -18.31 37.32
#